data_AF-A0AAP8FXE5-F1
#
_entry.id   AF-A0AAP8FXE5-F1
#
_cell.length_a   1.000
_cell.length_b   1.000
_cell.length_c   1.000
_cell.angle_alpha   90.00
_cell.angle_beta   90.00
_cell.angle_gamma   90.00
#
_symmetry.space_group_name_H-M   'P 1'
#
loop_
_entity.id
_entity.type
_entity.pdbx_description
1 polymer ?
#
loop_
_entity_poly.entity_id
_entity_poly.type
_entity_poly.pdbx_seq_one_letter_code
_entity_poly.pdbx_strand_id
1 'polypeptide(L)' 'MKLGFRKPSFKKSLKARTTAKWKRQTKKAVIPGYGIKGTGYLKNPKKAAYNNVYHKTTFSLSDILKLFK' A
#
# COMPACT_ATOMS: atom_id res chain seq x y z
N MET A 1 -4.53 15.77 4.69
CA MET A 1 -3.28 15.22 4.10
C MET A 1 -2.17 15.33 5.14
N LYS A 2 -1.22 14.40 5.17
CA LYS A 2 -0.01 14.51 6.01
C LYS A 2 1.19 14.71 5.07
N LEU A 3 2.13 15.56 5.45
CA LEU A 3 3.41 15.74 4.76
C LEU A 3 4.51 15.08 5.60
N GLY A 4 5.46 14.41 4.96
CA GLY A 4 6.66 13.86 5.62
C GLY A 4 6.53 12.43 6.17
N PHE A 5 7.11 12.18 7.35
CA PHE A 5 7.39 10.82 7.83
C PHE A 5 6.13 10.01 8.21
N ARG A 6 6.02 8.80 7.65
CA ARG A 6 4.98 7.83 7.99
C ARG A 6 5.33 7.10 9.28
N LYS A 7 4.33 6.94 10.16
CA LYS A 7 4.50 6.17 11.41
C LYS A 7 4.80 4.69 11.06
N PRO A 8 5.97 4.15 11.43
CA PRO A 8 6.24 2.73 11.25
C PRO A 8 5.38 1.87 12.18
N SER A 9 5.15 0.63 11.78
CA SER A 9 4.49 -0.35 12.64
C SER A 9 4.99 -1.77 12.37
N PHE A 10 5.71 -2.34 13.33
CA PHE A 10 6.33 -3.65 13.20
C PHE A 10 5.31 -4.78 13.08
N LYS A 11 4.26 -4.77 13.91
CA LYS A 11 3.16 -5.76 13.86
C LYS A 11 2.49 -5.82 12.49
N LYS A 12 2.22 -4.65 11.87
CA LYS A 12 1.62 -4.59 10.52
C LYS A 12 2.60 -5.06 9.45
N SER A 13 3.88 -4.69 9.57
CA SER A 13 4.93 -5.12 8.64
C SER A 13 5.08 -6.64 8.63
N LEU A 14 5.19 -7.28 9.80
CA LEU A 14 5.31 -8.74 9.91
C LEU A 14 4.06 -9.45 9.37
N LYS A 15 2.87 -8.99 9.75
CA LYS A 15 1.61 -9.55 9.24
C LYS A 15 1.47 -9.43 7.72
N ALA A 16 1.94 -8.33 7.13
CA ALA A 16 1.95 -8.12 5.69
C ALA A 16 2.82 -9.14 4.94
N ARG A 17 3.90 -9.60 5.58
CA ARG A 17 4.85 -10.59 5.02
C ARG A 17 4.39 -12.03 5.20
N THR A 18 3.63 -12.33 6.24
CA THR A 18 3.18 -13.70 6.57
C THR A 18 1.73 -13.95 6.11
N THR A 19 0.78 -13.95 7.04
CA THR A 19 -0.61 -14.40 6.82
C THR A 19 -1.35 -13.55 5.78
N ALA A 20 -1.11 -12.24 5.74
CA ALA A 20 -1.79 -11.38 4.79
C ALA A 20 -1.29 -11.58 3.35
N LYS A 21 -0.05 -12.04 3.15
CA LYS A 21 0.50 -12.37 1.82
C LYS A 21 -0.30 -13.51 1.20
N TRP A 22 -0.43 -14.62 1.93
CA TRP A 22 -1.20 -15.79 1.53
C TRP A 22 -2.65 -15.45 1.20
N LYS A 23 -3.33 -14.69 2.08
CA LYS A 23 -4.71 -14.25 1.84
C LYS A 23 -4.87 -13.38 0.58
N ARG A 24 -3.87 -12.57 0.22
CA ARG A 24 -3.92 -11.77 -1.01
C ARG A 24 -3.72 -12.63 -2.25
N GLN A 25 -2.87 -13.64 -2.19
CA GLN A 25 -2.65 -14.58 -3.31
C GLN A 25 -3.91 -15.39 -3.62
N THR A 26 -4.57 -15.94 -2.61
CA THR A 26 -5.86 -16.63 -2.79
C THR A 26 -6.92 -15.73 -3.38
N LYS A 27 -7.05 -14.48 -2.89
CA LYS A 27 -8.00 -13.52 -3.46
C LYS A 27 -7.72 -13.16 -4.92
N LYS A 28 -6.44 -13.06 -5.31
CA LYS A 28 -6.07 -12.84 -6.72
C LYS A 28 -6.45 -14.01 -7.61
N ALA A 29 -6.37 -15.24 -7.10
CA ALA A 29 -6.71 -16.44 -7.85
C ALA A 29 -8.22 -16.65 -8.02
N VAL A 30 -9.01 -16.27 -7.01
CA VAL A 30 -10.46 -16.54 -6.97
C VAL A 30 -11.30 -15.38 -7.50
N ILE A 31 -10.89 -14.13 -7.27
CA ILE A 31 -11.74 -12.96 -7.59
C ILE A 31 -11.26 -12.30 -8.89
N PRO A 32 -12.06 -12.37 -9.97
CA PRO A 32 -11.74 -11.65 -11.20
C PRO A 32 -11.70 -10.14 -10.91
N GLY A 33 -10.65 -9.46 -11.38
CA GLY A 33 -10.47 -8.02 -11.13
C GLY A 33 -9.75 -7.65 -9.84
N TYR A 34 -9.43 -8.59 -8.94
CA TYR A 34 -8.71 -8.27 -7.71
C TYR A 34 -7.22 -7.98 -7.96
N GLY A 35 -6.79 -6.75 -7.64
CA GLY A 35 -5.40 -6.33 -7.78
C GLY A 35 -5.00 -5.84 -9.17
N ILE A 36 -5.96 -5.69 -10.10
CA ILE A 36 -5.73 -5.02 -11.39
C ILE A 36 -5.50 -3.52 -11.16
N LYS A 37 -4.48 -2.96 -11.82
CA LYS A 37 -4.16 -1.52 -11.75
C LYS A 37 -5.36 -0.70 -12.25
N GLY A 38 -5.60 0.47 -11.66
CA GLY A 38 -6.70 1.37 -12.07
C GLY A 38 -8.08 1.07 -11.44
N THR A 39 -8.31 -0.14 -10.91
CA THR A 39 -9.60 -0.50 -10.26
C THR A 39 -10.00 0.42 -9.09
N GLY A 40 -9.03 1.05 -8.43
CA GLY A 40 -9.27 2.04 -7.39
C GLY A 40 -9.96 3.30 -7.89
N TYR A 41 -9.63 3.77 -9.10
CA TYR A 41 -10.28 4.93 -9.71
C TYR A 41 -11.71 4.62 -10.14
N LEU A 42 -11.96 3.40 -10.62
CA LEU A 42 -13.29 2.94 -10.99
C LEU A 42 -14.22 2.79 -9.76
N LYS A 43 -13.69 2.26 -8.65
CA LYS A 43 -14.50 2.03 -7.43
C LYS A 43 -14.66 3.27 -6.56
N ASN A 44 -13.61 4.07 -6.39
CA ASN A 44 -13.65 5.27 -5.56
C ASN A 44 -12.59 6.30 -6.02
N PRO A 45 -12.93 7.19 -6.96
CA PRO A 45 -11.98 8.12 -7.56
C PRO A 45 -11.43 9.13 -6.55
N LYS A 46 -12.26 9.65 -5.64
CA LYS A 46 -11.86 10.61 -4.60
C LYS A 46 -10.77 10.03 -3.70
N LYS A 47 -10.95 8.79 -3.24
CA LYS A 47 -9.97 8.11 -2.39
C LYS A 47 -8.69 7.75 -3.16
N ALA A 48 -8.83 7.35 -4.43
CA ALA A 48 -7.68 7.05 -5.28
C ALA A 48 -6.80 8.29 -5.49
N ALA A 49 -7.40 9.45 -5.79
CA ALA A 49 -6.69 10.72 -5.93
C ALA A 49 -5.99 11.13 -4.62
N TYR A 50 -6.70 11.07 -3.49
CA TYR A 50 -6.13 11.38 -2.18
C TYR A 50 -4.92 10.50 -1.84
N ASN A 51 -5.04 9.18 -2.03
CA ASN A 51 -3.96 8.24 -1.75
C ASN A 51 -2.76 8.46 -2.68
N ASN A 52 -2.98 8.82 -3.94
CA ASN A 52 -1.91 9.14 -4.88
C ASN A 52 -1.07 10.33 -4.36
N VAL A 53 -1.74 11.43 -4.02
CA VAL A 53 -1.05 12.60 -3.45
C VAL A 53 -0.38 12.26 -2.12
N TYR A 54 -1.08 11.58 -1.21
CA TYR A 54 -0.51 11.13 0.07
C TYR A 54 0.77 10.31 -0.12
N HIS A 55 0.80 9.40 -1.11
CA HIS A 55 1.96 8.57 -1.36
C HIS A 55 3.16 9.34 -1.90
N LYS A 56 2.92 10.40 -2.69
CA LYS A 56 3.95 11.33 -3.18
C LYS A 56 4.49 12.25 -2.08
N THR A 57 3.63 12.69 -1.18
CA THR A 57 3.98 13.70 -0.16
C THR A 57 4.51 13.13 1.16
N THR A 58 4.60 11.80 1.29
CA THR A 58 5.06 11.14 2.51
C THR A 58 6.12 10.09 2.22
N PHE A 59 7.09 9.94 3.12
CA PHE A 59 8.17 8.96 3.03
C PHE A 59 8.17 8.01 4.24
N SER A 60 8.71 6.81 4.07
CA SER A 60 8.79 5.79 5.11
C SER A 60 10.22 5.43 5.48
N LEU A 61 10.42 4.77 6.63
CA LEU A 61 11.72 4.21 7.03
C LEU A 61 12.35 3.32 5.96
N SER A 62 11.54 2.58 5.20
CA SER A 62 12.07 1.76 4.11
C SER A 62 12.62 2.57 2.95
N ASP A 63 12.14 3.79 2.75
CA ASP A 63 12.62 4.69 1.69
C ASP A 63 13.94 5.35 2.12
N ILE A 64 14.06 5.67 3.42
CA ILE A 64 15.31 6.16 4.03
C ILE A 64 16.39 5.07 3.97
N LEU A 65 16.09 3.84 4.39
CA LEU A 65 17.05 2.73 4.36
C LEU A 65 17.52 2.36 2.95
N LYS A 66 16.72 2.64 1.91
CA LYS A 66 17.14 2.46 0.50
C LYS A 66 18.17 3.51 0.05
N LEU A 67 18.25 4.66 0.70
CA LEU A 67 19.19 5.72 0.36
C LEU A 67 20.61 5.42 0.89
N PHE A 68 20.70 4.59 1.93
CA PHE A 68 21.96 4.15 2.56
C PHE A 68 22.46 2.80 2.04
N LYS A 69 21.79 2.24 1.03
CA LYS A 69 22.17 0.99 0.36
C LYS A 69 22.66 1.30 -1.04
#